data_AF-A0A925KIU6-F1
#
_entry.id   AF-A0A925KIU6-F1
#
_cell.length_a   1.000
_cell.length_b   1.000
_cell.length_c   1.000
_cell.angle_alpha   90.00
_cell.angle_beta   90.00
_cell.angle_gamma   90.00
#
_symmetry.space_group_name_H-M   'P 1'
#
loop_
_entity.id
_entity.type
_entity.pdbx_description
1 polymer ?
#
loop_
_entity_poly.entity_id
_entity_poly.type
_entity_poly.pdbx_seq_one_letter_code
_entity_poly.pdbx_strand_id
1 'polypeptide(L)' 'MSARKPLDLDVEPDAAASAKSGLPTMIGKYRIKSKLGEGATSEVFLAHDPFRGLDVAIKRVRISLSA' A
#
# COMPACT_ATOMS: atom_id res chain seq x y z
N MET A 1 -27.75 -15.00 34.02
CA MET A 1 -28.44 -14.26 32.94
C MET A 1 -27.62 -13.02 32.60
N SER A 2 -27.32 -12.85 31.30
CA SER A 2 -26.78 -11.65 30.60
C SER A 2 -25.56 -10.93 31.16
N ALA A 3 -24.52 -10.63 30.39
CA ALA A 3 -24.18 -10.92 29.01
C ALA A 3 -22.66 -10.67 28.91
N ARG A 4 -21.89 -11.64 28.40
CA ARG A 4 -20.50 -11.37 28.01
C ARG A 4 -20.59 -10.45 26.81
N LYS A 5 -20.12 -9.20 26.97
CA LYS A 5 -19.93 -8.26 25.87
C LYS A 5 -19.29 -9.03 24.70
N PRO A 6 -19.88 -9.04 23.50
CA PRO A 6 -19.22 -9.70 22.37
C PRO A 6 -17.89 -8.98 22.18
N LEU A 7 -16.80 -9.74 22.12
CA LEU A 7 -15.51 -9.23 21.71
C LEU A 7 -15.73 -8.59 20.35
N ASP A 8 -15.64 -7.27 20.32
CA ASP A 8 -15.82 -6.43 19.14
C ASP A 8 -14.84 -6.95 18.05
N LEU A 9 -15.36 -7.79 17.17
CA LEU A 9 -14.73 -8.27 15.94
C LEU A 9 -14.76 -7.12 14.92
N ASP A 10 -14.01 -6.06 15.22
CA ASP A 10 -13.81 -4.94 14.30
C ASP A 10 -12.31 -4.69 14.11
N VAL A 11 -11.58 -5.76 13.77
CA VAL A 11 -10.31 -5.62 13.05
C VAL A 11 -10.60 -5.85 11.59
N GLU A 12 -10.75 -4.75 10.86
CA GLU A 12 -10.41 -4.48 9.46
C GLU A 12 -11.40 -3.45 8.90
N PRO A 13 -10.90 -2.27 8.48
CA PRO A 13 -10.06 -2.27 7.29
C PRO A 13 -8.88 -1.28 7.39
N ASP A 14 -7.66 -1.80 7.46
CA ASP A 14 -6.46 -1.04 7.04
C ASP A 14 -6.40 -0.93 5.50
N ALA A 15 -7.56 -0.63 4.88
CA ALA A 15 -7.72 -0.39 3.45
C ALA A 15 -8.24 1.02 3.16
N ALA A 16 -8.77 1.74 4.16
CA ALA A 16 -9.36 3.06 3.98
C ALA A 16 -8.40 4.23 4.32
N ALA A 17 -7.25 3.98 4.96
CA ALA A 17 -6.33 5.05 5.35
C ALA A 17 -5.43 5.57 4.21
N SER A 18 -5.53 5.03 2.98
CA SER A 18 -4.66 5.43 1.86
C SER A 18 -5.24 6.53 0.95
N ALA A 19 -6.52 6.91 1.14
CA ALA A 19 -7.17 7.87 0.23
C ALA A 19 -6.73 9.33 0.44
N LYS A 20 -5.99 9.65 1.50
CA LYS A 20 -5.52 11.02 1.80
C LYS A 20 -4.07 11.32 1.41
N SER A 21 -3.30 10.34 0.93
CA SER A 21 -1.83 10.48 0.78
C SER A 21 -1.32 10.45 -0.67
N GLY A 22 -2.18 10.36 -1.69
CA GLY A 22 -1.74 10.25 -3.09
C GLY A 22 -0.96 8.95 -3.40
N LEU A 23 -0.98 7.99 -2.48
CA LEU A 23 -0.33 6.69 -2.66
C LEU A 23 -1.21 5.83 -3.58
N PRO A 24 -0.66 5.30 -4.69
CA PRO A 24 -1.39 4.37 -5.53
C PRO A 24 -1.66 3.09 -4.73
N THR A 25 -2.89 2.57 -4.78
CA THR A 25 -3.25 1.31 -4.12
C THR A 25 -2.70 0.08 -4.84
N MET A 26 -2.46 0.20 -6.15
CA MET A 26 -1.97 -0.86 -7.03
C MET A 26 -0.99 -0.29 -8.07
N ILE A 27 0.02 -1.07 -8.45
CA ILE A 27 0.84 -0.84 -9.64
C ILE A 27 0.84 -2.15 -10.44
N GLY A 28 0.14 -2.16 -11.59
CA GLY A 28 -0.07 -3.40 -12.34
C GLY A 28 -0.73 -4.48 -11.47
N LYS A 29 -0.13 -5.67 -11.39
CA LYS A 29 -0.59 -6.79 -10.54
C LYS A 29 -0.21 -6.67 -9.06
N TYR A 30 0.61 -5.68 -8.70
CA TYR A 30 1.20 -5.59 -7.37
C TYR A 30 0.38 -4.67 -6.47
N ARG A 31 -0.06 -5.19 -5.32
CA ARG A 31 -0.78 -4.39 -4.31
C ARG A 31 0.20 -3.61 -3.47
N ILE A 32 0.07 -2.29 -3.44
CA ILE A 32 0.96 -1.43 -2.64
C ILE A 32 0.54 -1.51 -1.16
N LYS A 33 1.53 -1.72 -0.29
CA LYS A 33 1.39 -1.77 1.17
C LYS A 33 1.79 -0.44 1.81
N SER A 34 2.93 0.11 1.41
CA SER A 34 3.45 1.37 1.96
C SER A 34 4.52 1.99 1.04
N LYS A 35 4.86 3.26 1.28
CA LYS A 35 6.02 3.91 0.65
C LYS A 35 7.27 3.66 1.49
N LEU A 36 8.31 3.13 0.87
CA LEU A 36 9.60 2.85 1.49
C LEU A 36 10.55 4.04 1.42
N GLY A 37 10.42 4.88 0.38
CA GLY A 37 11.30 6.04 0.24
C GLY A 37 10.95 6.96 -0.92
N GLU A 38 11.54 8.15 -0.87
CA GLU A 38 11.45 9.17 -1.90
C GLU A 38 12.84 9.71 -2.20
N GLY A 39 13.16 9.83 -3.49
CA GLY A 39 14.30 10.57 -3.99
C GLY A 39 13.87 11.59 -5.03
N ALA A 40 14.82 12.35 -5.56
CA ALA A 40 14.54 13.39 -6.55
C ALA A 40 13.83 12.84 -7.80
N THR A 41 14.34 11.72 -8.34
CA THR A 41 13.89 11.15 -9.62
C THR A 41 12.95 9.97 -9.46
N SER A 42 12.75 9.45 -8.25
CA SER A 42 11.98 8.23 -8.04
C SER A 42 11.39 8.11 -6.64
N GLU A 43 10.42 7.23 -6.51
CA GLU A 43 9.83 6.81 -5.25
C GLU A 43 9.78 5.28 -5.22
N VAL A 44 9.90 4.73 -4.01
CA VAL A 44 9.96 3.29 -3.79
C VAL A 44 8.81 2.86 -2.89
N PHE A 45 8.13 1.79 -3.28
CA PHE A 45 7.00 1.22 -2.55
C PHE A 45 7.27 -0.23 -2.16
N LEU A 46 6.74 -0.63 -1.01
CA LEU A 46 6.57 -2.02 -0.65
C LEU A 46 5.27 -2.51 -1.26
N ALA A 47 5.31 -3.64 -1.96
CA ALA A 47 4.14 -4.22 -2.62
C ALA A 47 4.10 -5.74 -2.47
N HIS A 48 2.92 -6.33 -2.60
CA HIS A 48 2.74 -7.78 -2.61
C HIS A 48 2.62 -8.29 -4.06
N ASP A 49 3.41 -9.31 -4.43
CA ASP A 49 3.26 -10.04 -5.70
C ASP A 49 2.33 -11.24 -5.51
N PRO A 50 1.09 -11.22 -6.04
CA PRO A 50 0.15 -12.33 -5.87
C PRO A 50 0.58 -13.60 -6.60
N PHE A 51 1.48 -13.52 -7.59
CA PHE A 51 1.97 -14.70 -8.31
C PHE A 51 3.07 -15.43 -7.54
N ARG A 52 3.94 -14.68 -6.88
CA ARG A 52 5.07 -15.25 -6.11
C ARG A 52 4.74 -15.42 -4.63
N GLY A 53 3.68 -14.79 -4.14
CA GLY A 53 3.27 -14.82 -2.74
C GLY A 53 4.25 -14.11 -1.81
N LEU A 54 5.06 -13.18 -2.33
CA LEU A 54 6.12 -12.50 -1.59
C LEU A 54 6.02 -10.99 -1.73
N ASP A 55 6.63 -10.28 -0.78
CA ASP A 55 6.74 -8.83 -0.83
C ASP A 55 7.93 -8.39 -1.67
N VAL A 56 7.72 -7.35 -2.47
CA VAL A 56 8.67 -6.80 -3.44
C VAL A 56 8.76 -5.28 -3.29
N ALA A 57 9.93 -4.72 -3.59
CA ALA A 57 10.11 -3.28 -3.72
C ALA A 57 9.87 -2.84 -5.17
N ILE A 58 9.00 -1.86 -5.38
CA ILE A 58 8.73 -1.26 -6.69
C ILE A 58 9.30 0.14 -6.72
N LYS A 59 10.25 0.40 -7.62
CA LYS A 59 10.81 1.74 -7.85
C LYS A 59 10.12 2.41 -9.04
N ARG A 60 9.34 3.46 -8.78
CA ARG A 60 8.68 4.28 -9.80
C ARG A 60 9.57 5.47 -10.15
N VAL A 61 10.01 5.57 -11.40
CA VAL A 61 10.79 6.70 -11.91
C VAL A 61 9.85 7.78 -12.41
N ARG A 62 10.11 9.04 -12.06
CA ARG A 62 9.40 10.20 -12.60
C ARG A 62 10.00 10.55 -13.94
N ILE A 63 9.22 10.47 -15.01
CA ILE A 63 9.64 10.98 -16.30
C ILE A 63 9.48 12.49 -16.26
N SER A 64 10.59 13.21 -16.13
CA SER A 64 10.61 14.65 -16.34
C SER A 64 10.87 14.90 -17.82
N LEU A 65 9.85 15.30 -18.56
CA LEU A 65 10.06 15.88 -19.89
C LEU A 65 10.59 17.30 -19.68
N SER A 66 11.88 17.50 -19.90
CA SER A 66 12.44 18.83 -20.10
C SER A 66 12.20 19.23 -21.56
N ALA A 67 11.46 20.32 -21.75
CA ALA A 67 11.20 20.95 -23.05
C ALA A 67 12.45 21.60 -23.64
#